data_AF-A0A2V1DJW0-F1
#
_entry.id   AF-A0A2V1DJW0-F1
#
_cell.length_a   1.000
_cell.length_b   1.000
_cell.length_c   1.000
_cell.angle_alpha   90.00
_cell.angle_beta   90.00
_cell.angle_gamma   90.00
#
_symmetry.space_group_name_H-M   'P 1'
#
loop_
_entity.id
_entity.type
_entity.pdbx_description
1 polymer ?
#
loop_
_entity_poly.entity_id
_entity_poly.type
_entity_poly.pdbx_seq_one_letter_code
_entity_poly.pdbx_strand_id
1 'polypeptide(L)' 'MPPDPDSIADCVLESFDKLPQKRKPRIRDDGAREWVPLAGIVLAKDGRLSCVSLG' A
#
# COMPACT_ATOMS: atom_id res chain seq x y z
N MET A 1 -22.18 5.64 3.75
CA MET A 1 -21.82 4.87 2.56
C MET A 1 -20.46 4.23 2.83
N PRO A 2 -20.26 2.94 2.55
CA PRO A 2 -18.93 2.35 2.67
C PRO A 2 -17.96 3.09 1.74
N PRO A 3 -16.66 3.17 2.09
CA PRO A 3 -15.67 3.79 1.22
C PRO A 3 -15.59 3.06 -0.12
N ASP A 4 -15.33 3.84 -1.16
CA ASP A 4 -15.05 3.33 -2.50
C ASP A 4 -13.83 2.39 -2.48
N PRO A 5 -13.89 1.20 -3.10
CA PRO A 5 -12.81 0.22 -3.07
C PRO A 5 -11.47 0.76 -3.61
N ASP A 6 -11.49 1.58 -4.66
CA ASP A 6 -10.27 2.15 -5.24
C ASP A 6 -9.64 3.12 -4.24
N SER A 7 -10.46 3.92 -3.54
CA SER A 7 -9.98 4.80 -2.46
C SER A 7 -9.32 4.02 -1.29
N ILE A 8 -9.74 2.78 -1.03
CA ILE A 8 -9.08 1.89 -0.06
C ILE A 8 -7.73 1.44 -0.60
N ALA A 9 -7.67 1.00 -1.86
CA ALA A 9 -6.44 0.54 -2.50
C ALA A 9 -5.40 1.68 -2.59
N ASP A 10 -5.81 2.87 -2.98
CA ASP A 10 -4.96 4.07 -3.03
C ASP A 10 -4.38 4.40 -1.66
N CYS A 11 -5.19 4.31 -0.60
CA CYS A 11 -4.72 4.53 0.77
C CYS A 11 -3.63 3.53 1.20
N VAL A 12 -3.72 2.26 0.76
CA VAL A 12 -2.67 1.25 1.00
C VAL A 12 -1.41 1.57 0.19
N LEU A 13 -1.57 1.90 -1.10
CA LEU A 13 -0.45 2.22 -2.00
C LEU A 13 0.32 3.46 -1.53
N GLU A 14 -0.38 4.54 -1.14
CA GLU A 14 0.25 5.74 -0.60
C GLU A 14 1.06 5.48 0.66
N SER A 15 0.56 4.62 1.56
CA SER A 15 1.29 4.24 2.77
C SER A 15 2.50 3.37 2.45
N PHE A 16 2.36 2.43 1.52
CA PHE A 16 3.48 1.62 1.03
C PHE A 16 4.56 2.49 0.38
N ASP A 17 4.16 3.53 -0.35
CA ASP A 17 5.10 4.39 -1.05
C ASP A 17 5.97 5.24 -0.12
N LYS A 18 5.46 5.56 1.07
CA LYS A 18 6.19 6.25 2.14
C LYS A 18 7.22 5.37 2.84
N LEU A 19 7.20 4.05 2.63
CA LEU A 19 8.17 3.14 3.25
C LEU A 19 9.59 3.37 2.69
N PRO A 20 10.64 3.19 3.52
CA PRO A 20 12.02 3.22 3.05
C PRO A 20 12.28 2.18 1.95
N GLN A 21 13.16 2.47 1.01
CA GLN A 21 13.47 1.60 -0.14
C GLN A 21 13.79 0.14 0.26
N LYS A 22 14.44 -0.09 1.40
CA LYS A 22 14.76 -1.44 1.92
C LYS A 22 13.54 -2.31 2.26
N ARG A 23 12.34 -1.72 2.34
CA ARG A 23 11.06 -2.41 2.57
C ARG A 23 10.29 -2.68 1.28
N LYS A 24 10.78 -2.19 0.13
CA LYS A 24 10.15 -2.36 -1.18
C LYS A 24 10.82 -3.53 -1.93
N PRO A 25 10.12 -4.17 -2.88
CA PRO A 25 10.71 -5.20 -3.73
C PRO A 25 11.98 -4.72 -4.43
N ARG A 26 12.95 -5.61 -4.57
CA ARG A 26 14.25 -5.25 -5.15
C ARG A 26 14.14 -5.14 -6.67
N ILE A 27 15.02 -4.33 -7.24
CA ILE A 27 15.32 -4.39 -8.66
C ILE A 27 16.44 -5.40 -8.80
N ARG A 28 16.25 -6.39 -9.67
CA ARG A 28 17.23 -7.45 -9.98
C ARG A 28 18.29 -6.90 -10.94
N ASP A 29 19.40 -7.63 -11.08
CA ASP A 29 20.55 -7.21 -11.91
C ASP A 29 20.19 -7.04 -13.40
N ASP A 30 19.12 -7.71 -13.87
CA ASP A 30 18.56 -7.60 -15.21
C ASP A 30 17.58 -6.42 -15.38
N GLY A 31 17.41 -5.59 -14.35
CA GLY A 31 16.47 -4.47 -14.32
C GLY A 31 15.02 -4.87 -14.02
N ALA A 32 14.71 -6.16 -13.85
CA ALA A 32 13.37 -6.60 -13.49
C ALA A 32 13.05 -6.25 -12.04
N ARG A 33 11.87 -5.68 -11.80
CA ARG A 33 11.37 -5.46 -10.44
C ARG A 33 10.76 -6.76 -9.91
N GLU A 34 11.18 -7.17 -8.74
CA GLU A 34 10.53 -8.26 -8.01
C GLU A 34 9.07 -7.88 -7.73
N TRP A 35 8.15 -8.83 -7.92
CA TRP A 35 6.74 -8.63 -7.61
C TRP A 35 6.40 -9.45 -6.38
N VAL A 36 5.82 -8.79 -5.39
CA VAL A 36 5.25 -9.43 -4.20
C VAL A 36 3.81 -8.96 -4.06
N PRO A 37 2.89 -9.81 -3.57
CA PRO A 37 1.57 -9.33 -3.18
C PRO A 37 1.72 -8.26 -2.11
N LEU A 38 0.97 -7.16 -2.24
CA LEU A 38 0.85 -6.14 -1.21
C LEU A 38 -0.51 -6.29 -0.54
N ALA A 39 -0.52 -6.35 0.78
CA ALA A 39 -1.75 -6.31 1.56
C ALA A 39 -1.72 -5.13 2.54
N GLY A 40 -2.90 -4.67 2.93
CA GLY A 40 -3.02 -3.61 3.94
C GLY A 40 -4.37 -3.61 4.63
N ILE A 41 -4.40 -3.05 5.84
CA ILE A 41 -5.62 -2.83 6.61
C ILE A 41 -5.87 -1.32 6.69
N VAL A 42 -7.08 -0.90 6.30
CA VAL A 42 -7.50 0.50 6.30
C VAL A 42 -8.65 0.70 7.28
N LEU A 43 -8.51 1.69 8.16
CA LEU A 43 -9.61 2.16 9.00
C LEU A 43 -10.35 3.30 8.29
N ALA A 44 -11.68 3.27 8.39
CA ALA A 44 -12.54 4.36 7.95
C ALA A 44 -13.19 5.01 9.18
N LYS A 45 -12.94 6.32 9.38
CA LYS A 45 -13.51 7.09 10.49
C LYS A 45 -13.86 8.49 10.02
N ASP A 46 -15.09 8.94 10.27
CA ASP A 46 -15.57 10.29 9.95
C ASP A 46 -15.31 10.70 8.48
N GLY A 47 -15.48 9.75 7.54
CA GLY A 47 -15.23 9.95 6.11
C GLY A 47 -13.76 9.98 5.70
N ARG A 48 -12.82 9.73 6.62
CA ARG A 48 -11.38 9.69 6.36
C ARG A 48 -10.87 8.25 6.38
N LEU A 49 -9.97 7.94 5.46
CA LEU A 49 -9.26 6.67 5.39
C LEU A 49 -7.87 6.80 5.99
N SER A 50 -7.41 5.75 6.67
CA SER A 50 -6.04 5.65 7.16
C SER A 50 -5.58 4.20 7.13
N CYS A 51 -4.54 3.92 6.35
CA CYS A 51 -3.89 2.61 6.36
C CYS A 51 -3.08 2.48 7.67
N VAL A 52 -3.38 1.43 8.44
CA VAL A 52 -2.82 1.18 9.78
C VAL A 52 -1.87 0.00 9.83
N SER A 53 -1.84 -0.81 8.77
CA SER A 53 -0.94 -1.95 8.65
C SER A 53 -0.68 -2.26 7.17
N LEU A 54 0.55 -2.69 6.88
CA LEU A 54 1.00 -3.18 5.58
C LEU A 54 1.61 -4.56 5.78
N GLY A 55 1.35 -5.48 4.84
CA GLY A 55 1.83 -6.86 4.82
C GLY A 55 2.44 -7.23 3.49
#